data_AF-S2RZX0-F1
#
_entry.id   AF-S2RZX0-F1
#
_cell.length_a   1.000
_cell.length_b   1.000
_cell.length_c   1.000
_cell.angle_alpha   90.00
_cell.angle_beta   90.00
_cell.angle_gamma   90.00
#
_symmetry.space_group_name_H-M   'P 1'
#
loop_
_entity.id
_entity.type
_entity.pdbx_description
1 polymer ?
#
loop_
_entity_poly.entity_id
_entity_poly.type
_entity_poly.pdbx_seq_one_letter_code
_entity_poly.pdbx_strand_id
1 'polypeptide(L)'
;EETVKKMSSTRTLAINRGEKEKILTVKVKVDTDAVLHYFHFKIIDNRPSTEATAFIEDAYEDAYKRFVGPAIEREVRNALTADAEEKSIKVFGQNLYNLLMQAPIKGKVVLGFDPAYRTGCKLAVVDENGKFLAKAVIYPHKPAPEKKRQEAAPELIALLEKYQVTMIAIGN
;
A
#
# COMPACT_ATOMS: atom_id res chain seq x y z
N GLU A 1 -13.76 -14.68 6.62
CA GLU A 1 -14.16 -14.81 5.21
C GLU A 1 -14.83 -13.50 4.79
N GLU A 2 -14.57 -12.98 3.59
CA GLU A 2 -15.17 -11.74 3.08
C GLU A 2 -15.68 -11.96 1.66
N THR A 3 -16.80 -11.32 1.29
CA THR A 3 -17.36 -11.45 -0.06
C THR A 3 -16.44 -10.78 -1.07
N VAL A 4 -16.07 -11.51 -2.13
CA VAL A 4 -15.21 -11.02 -3.23
C VAL A 4 -15.64 -9.65 -3.76
N LYS A 5 -16.94 -9.43 -3.97
CA LYS A 5 -17.49 -8.15 -4.48
C LYS A 5 -17.28 -6.95 -3.55
N LYS A 6 -17.01 -7.18 -2.26
CA LYS A 6 -16.80 -6.13 -1.25
C LYS A 6 -15.32 -5.89 -0.94
N MET A 7 -14.42 -6.64 -1.57
CA MET A 7 -12.98 -6.51 -1.35
C MET A 7 -12.50 -5.12 -1.79
N SER A 8 -11.86 -4.39 -0.86
CA SER A 8 -11.22 -3.12 -1.19
C SER A 8 -9.88 -3.31 -1.86
N SER A 9 -9.43 -2.31 -2.64
CA SER A 9 -8.13 -2.32 -3.29
C SER A 9 -6.98 -2.51 -2.29
N THR A 10 -7.01 -1.78 -1.17
CA THR A 10 -6.00 -1.88 -0.11
C THR A 10 -5.94 -3.28 0.52
N ARG A 11 -7.09 -3.91 0.79
CA ARG A 11 -7.14 -5.27 1.33
C ARG A 11 -6.63 -6.29 0.32
N THR A 12 -7.01 -6.15 -0.94
CA THR A 12 -6.54 -7.02 -2.02
C THR A 12 -5.01 -7.00 -2.11
N LEU A 13 -4.39 -5.82 -2.16
CA LEU A 13 -2.94 -5.69 -2.22
C LEU A 13 -2.25 -6.20 -0.94
N ALA A 14 -2.84 -5.96 0.23
CA ALA A 14 -2.30 -6.47 1.50
C ALA A 14 -2.30 -8.00 1.57
N ILE A 15 -3.39 -8.62 1.11
CA ILE A 15 -3.53 -10.08 1.02
C ILE A 15 -2.51 -10.65 0.03
N ASN A 16 -2.42 -10.07 -1.18
CA ASN A 16 -1.44 -10.48 -2.20
C ASN A 16 -0.01 -10.42 -1.66
N ARG A 17 0.32 -9.36 -0.91
CA ARG A 17 1.63 -9.22 -0.26
C ARG A 17 1.85 -10.31 0.79
N GLY A 18 0.87 -10.56 1.66
CA GLY A 18 0.97 -11.61 2.67
C GLY A 18 1.17 -13.01 2.08
N GLU A 19 0.51 -13.31 0.95
CA GLU A 19 0.75 -14.56 0.22
C GLU A 19 2.14 -14.62 -0.41
N LYS A 20 2.60 -13.53 -1.03
CA LYS A 20 3.94 -13.45 -1.65
C LYS A 20 5.05 -13.65 -0.63
N GLU A 21 4.88 -13.09 0.57
CA GLU A 21 5.80 -13.27 1.71
C GLU A 21 5.63 -14.63 2.42
N LYS A 22 4.73 -15.50 1.92
CA LYS A 22 4.41 -16.82 2.49
C LYS A 22 3.91 -16.77 3.93
N ILE A 23 3.31 -15.65 4.33
CA ILE A 23 2.69 -15.45 5.65
C ILE A 23 1.23 -15.88 5.63
N LEU A 24 0.55 -15.70 4.48
CA LEU A 24 -0.86 -16.05 4.30
C LEU A 24 -1.01 -17.15 3.24
N THR A 25 -2.10 -17.91 3.37
CA THR A 25 -2.63 -18.77 2.31
C THR A 25 -4.07 -18.35 2.07
N VAL A 26 -4.40 -18.01 0.83
CA VAL A 26 -5.73 -17.48 0.48
C VAL A 26 -6.39 -18.43 -0.49
N LYS A 27 -7.71 -18.59 -0.33
CA LYS A 27 -8.54 -19.38 -1.23
C LYS A 27 -9.84 -18.65 -1.49
N VAL A 28 -10.36 -18.77 -2.69
CA VAL A 28 -11.73 -18.35 -3.03
C VAL A 28 -12.68 -19.50 -2.69
N LYS A 29 -13.58 -19.25 -1.74
CA LYS A 29 -14.63 -20.21 -1.37
C LYS A 29 -15.86 -19.98 -2.24
N VAL A 30 -16.34 -21.05 -2.85
CA VAL A 30 -17.53 -21.08 -3.71
C VAL A 30 -18.46 -22.17 -3.22
N ASP A 31 -19.77 -21.96 -3.36
CA ASP A 31 -20.77 -23.02 -3.20
C ASP A 31 -20.69 -23.96 -4.40
N THR A 32 -20.00 -25.09 -4.22
CA THR A 32 -19.81 -26.10 -5.27
C THR A 32 -21.12 -26.75 -5.68
N ASP A 33 -22.07 -26.95 -4.76
CA ASP A 33 -23.33 -27.63 -5.07
C ASP A 33 -24.14 -26.82 -6.08
N ALA A 34 -24.17 -25.50 -5.92
CA ALA A 34 -24.79 -24.61 -6.91
C ALA A 34 -24.13 -24.71 -8.30
N VAL A 35 -22.81 -24.91 -8.35
CA VAL A 35 -22.08 -25.08 -9.61
C VAL A 35 -22.36 -26.44 -10.25
N LEU A 36 -22.36 -27.51 -9.46
CA LEU A 36 -22.65 -28.86 -9.95
C LEU A 36 -24.10 -28.97 -10.43
N HIS A 37 -25.06 -28.38 -9.71
CA HIS A 37 -26.44 -28.27 -10.17
C HIS A 37 -26.55 -27.51 -11.50
N TYR A 38 -25.75 -26.46 -11.70
CA TYR A 38 -25.71 -25.76 -12.97
C TYR A 38 -25.18 -26.65 -14.10
N PHE A 39 -24.11 -27.43 -13.87
CA PHE A 39 -23.60 -28.37 -14.87
C PHE A 39 -24.60 -29.48 -15.17
N HIS A 40 -25.22 -30.07 -14.15
CA HIS A 40 -26.26 -31.08 -14.33
C HIS A 40 -27.39 -30.54 -15.21
N PHE A 41 -27.95 -29.37 -14.86
CA PHE A 41 -29.00 -28.74 -15.65
C PHE A 41 -28.58 -28.43 -17.09
N LYS A 42 -27.32 -28.03 -17.32
CA LYS A 42 -26.84 -27.66 -18.66
C LYS A 42 -26.46 -28.83 -19.55
N ILE A 43 -25.99 -29.93 -18.97
CA ILE A 43 -25.39 -31.05 -19.71
C ILE A 43 -26.34 -32.26 -19.76
N ILE A 44 -27.00 -32.56 -18.64
CA ILE A 44 -27.87 -33.73 -18.46
C ILE A 44 -29.34 -33.33 -18.55
N ASP A 45 -29.71 -32.17 -17.99
CA ASP A 45 -31.10 -31.66 -17.93
C ASP A 45 -32.06 -32.69 -17.31
N ASN A 46 -33.18 -33.02 -17.97
CA ASN A 46 -34.20 -33.94 -17.47
C ASN A 46 -33.98 -35.40 -17.92
N ARG A 47 -32.78 -35.76 -18.38
CA ARG A 47 -32.48 -37.13 -18.82
C ARG A 47 -32.52 -38.08 -17.62
N PRO A 48 -32.97 -39.34 -17.82
CA PRO A 48 -33.04 -40.31 -16.74
C PRO A 48 -31.64 -40.67 -16.23
N SER A 49 -31.55 -40.95 -14.93
CA SER A 49 -30.32 -41.46 -14.32
C SER A 49 -29.99 -42.84 -14.90
N THR A 50 -28.86 -42.93 -15.57
CA THR A 50 -28.31 -44.12 -16.22
C THR A 50 -26.80 -44.16 -15.98
N GLU A 51 -26.14 -45.29 -16.28
CA GLU A 51 -24.68 -45.38 -16.21
C GLU A 51 -23.98 -44.33 -17.09
N ALA A 52 -24.58 -43.99 -18.25
CA ALA A 52 -24.05 -42.95 -19.13
C ALA A 52 -24.15 -41.55 -18.52
N THR A 53 -25.25 -41.22 -17.83
CA THR A 53 -25.37 -39.92 -17.15
C THR A 53 -24.46 -39.86 -15.94
N ALA A 54 -24.34 -40.92 -15.14
CA ALA A 54 -23.40 -40.99 -14.01
C ALA A 54 -21.94 -40.76 -14.45
N PHE A 55 -21.52 -41.37 -15.57
CA PHE A 55 -20.20 -41.13 -16.14
C PHE A 55 -19.97 -39.66 -16.54
N ILE A 56 -21.01 -38.98 -17.04
CA ILE A 56 -20.94 -37.55 -17.38
C ILE A 56 -20.86 -36.69 -16.11
N GLU A 57 -21.59 -37.05 -15.04
CA GLU A 57 -21.53 -36.39 -13.74
C GLU A 57 -20.12 -36.42 -13.18
N ASP A 58 -19.54 -37.62 -13.08
CA ASP A 58 -18.15 -37.82 -12.63
C ASP A 58 -17.16 -37.00 -13.48
N ALA A 59 -17.39 -36.95 -14.80
CA ALA A 59 -16.52 -36.24 -15.73
C ALA A 59 -16.56 -34.72 -15.52
N TYR A 60 -17.73 -34.09 -15.36
CA TYR A 60 -17.79 -32.64 -15.13
C TYR A 60 -17.35 -32.27 -13.71
N GLU A 61 -17.55 -33.15 -12.72
CA GLU A 61 -17.09 -32.93 -11.34
C GLU A 61 -15.55 -32.91 -11.28
N ASP A 62 -14.90 -33.89 -11.92
CA ASP A 62 -13.44 -33.92 -12.04
C ASP A 62 -12.93 -32.71 -12.82
N ALA A 63 -13.60 -32.35 -13.93
CA ALA A 63 -13.24 -31.20 -14.74
C ALA A 63 -13.33 -29.89 -13.94
N TYR A 64 -14.38 -29.73 -13.12
CA TYR A 64 -14.53 -28.56 -12.28
C TYR A 64 -13.43 -28.47 -11.23
N LYS A 65 -13.23 -29.56 -10.49
CA LYS A 65 -12.28 -29.61 -9.38
C LYS A 65 -10.84 -29.34 -9.82
N ARG A 66 -10.42 -29.89 -10.97
CA ARG A 66 -9.02 -29.84 -11.42
C ARG A 66 -8.72 -28.67 -12.33
N PHE A 67 -9.70 -28.20 -13.10
CA PHE A 67 -9.45 -27.23 -14.16
C PHE A 67 -10.31 -25.97 -14.03
N VAL A 68 -11.64 -26.10 -14.06
CA VAL A 68 -12.54 -24.93 -14.15
C VAL A 68 -12.49 -24.07 -12.88
N GLY A 69 -12.63 -24.68 -11.70
CA GLY A 69 -12.57 -23.99 -10.42
C GLY A 69 -11.25 -23.22 -10.22
N PRO A 70 -10.07 -23.88 -10.34
CA PRO A 70 -8.78 -23.21 -10.23
C PRO A 70 -8.55 -22.12 -11.29
N ALA A 71 -9.08 -22.29 -12.51
CA ALA A 71 -8.97 -21.28 -13.55
C ALA A 71 -9.80 -20.02 -13.22
N ILE A 72 -11.05 -20.20 -12.78
CA ILE A 72 -11.94 -19.11 -12.36
C ILE A 72 -11.35 -18.38 -11.14
N GLU A 73 -10.85 -19.12 -10.15
CA GLU A 73 -10.21 -18.53 -8.98
C GLU A 73 -9.05 -17.61 -9.39
N ARG A 74 -8.15 -18.10 -10.27
CA ARG A 74 -7.04 -17.31 -10.78
C ARG A 74 -7.52 -16.08 -11.55
N GLU A 75 -8.53 -16.22 -12.40
CA GLU A 75 -9.09 -15.10 -13.17
C GLU A 75 -9.69 -14.02 -12.28
N VAL A 76 -10.50 -14.40 -11.28
CA VAL A 76 -11.07 -13.49 -10.30
C VAL A 76 -9.98 -12.79 -9.50
N ARG A 77 -8.95 -13.52 -9.05
CA ARG A 77 -7.83 -12.94 -8.30
C ARG A 77 -7.02 -11.96 -9.15
N ASN A 78 -6.81 -12.26 -10.43
CA ASN A 78 -6.13 -11.37 -11.37
C ASN A 78 -6.95 -10.09 -11.61
N ALA A 79 -8.26 -10.20 -11.83
CA ALA A 79 -9.13 -9.05 -12.03
C ALA A 79 -9.15 -8.13 -10.81
N LEU A 80 -9.27 -8.69 -9.59
CA LEU A 80 -9.18 -7.91 -8.35
C LEU A 80 -7.83 -7.21 -8.22
N THR A 81 -6.74 -7.89 -8.59
CA THR A 81 -5.39 -7.34 -8.49
C THR A 81 -5.21 -6.18 -9.45
N ALA A 82 -5.60 -6.33 -10.72
CA ALA A 82 -5.51 -5.28 -11.72
C ALA A 82 -6.32 -4.02 -11.33
N ASP A 83 -7.57 -4.20 -10.88
CA ASP A 83 -8.41 -3.09 -10.40
C ASP A 83 -7.80 -2.42 -9.16
N ALA A 84 -7.23 -3.19 -8.24
CA ALA A 84 -6.61 -2.66 -7.05
C ALA A 84 -5.35 -1.84 -7.36
N GLU A 85 -4.49 -2.34 -8.25
CA GLU A 85 -3.27 -1.66 -8.70
C GLU A 85 -3.59 -0.35 -9.44
N GLU A 86 -4.55 -0.38 -10.37
CA GLU A 86 -4.97 0.81 -11.12
C GLU A 86 -5.47 1.91 -10.17
N LYS A 87 -6.36 1.57 -9.23
CA LYS A 87 -6.87 2.51 -8.23
C LYS A 87 -5.76 3.07 -7.34
N SER A 88 -4.84 2.21 -6.89
CA SER A 88 -3.71 2.65 -6.08
C SER A 88 -2.80 3.61 -6.84
N ILE A 89 -2.44 3.29 -8.09
CA ILE A 89 -1.62 4.16 -8.93
C ILE A 89 -2.30 5.52 -9.12
N LYS A 90 -3.61 5.54 -9.38
CA LYS A 90 -4.36 6.79 -9.53
C LYS A 90 -4.31 7.66 -8.28
N VAL A 91 -4.47 7.07 -7.09
CA VAL A 91 -4.37 7.79 -5.81
C VAL A 91 -2.96 8.33 -5.60
N PHE A 92 -1.92 7.53 -5.86
CA PHE A 92 -0.53 7.99 -5.76
C PHE A 92 -0.22 9.12 -6.75
N GLY A 93 -0.69 9.01 -7.99
CA GLY A 93 -0.55 10.04 -9.01
C GLY A 93 -1.22 11.35 -8.60
N GLN A 94 -2.44 11.29 -8.06
CA GLN A 94 -3.14 12.48 -7.57
C GLN A 94 -2.41 13.12 -6.38
N ASN A 95 -1.90 12.33 -5.44
CA ASN A 95 -1.13 12.84 -4.30
C ASN A 95 0.16 13.53 -4.75
N LEU A 96 0.87 12.94 -5.72
CA LEU A 96 2.07 13.53 -6.29
C LEU A 96 1.75 14.83 -7.03
N TYR A 97 0.69 14.84 -7.85
CA TYR A 97 0.24 16.05 -8.54
C TYR A 97 -0.06 17.18 -7.55
N ASN A 98 -0.83 16.88 -6.49
CA ASN A 98 -1.18 17.87 -5.48
C ASN A 98 0.07 18.42 -4.77
N LEU A 99 1.07 17.58 -4.52
CA LEU A 99 2.35 18.00 -3.92
C LEU A 99 3.13 18.93 -4.87
N LEU A 100 3.19 18.61 -6.16
CA LEU A 100 3.90 19.42 -7.16
C LEU A 100 3.20 20.75 -7.45
N MET A 101 1.88 20.82 -7.29
CA MET A 101 1.08 22.03 -7.51
C MET A 101 1.02 22.95 -6.28
N GLN A 102 1.72 22.63 -5.19
CA GLN A 102 1.78 23.50 -4.02
C GLN A 102 2.43 24.84 -4.38
N ALA A 103 1.85 25.93 -3.87
CA ALA A 103 2.38 27.27 -4.11
C ALA A 103 3.83 27.37 -3.61
N PRO A 104 4.77 27.86 -4.44
CA PRO A 104 6.15 27.98 -4.02
C PRO A 104 6.32 29.11 -3.01
N ILE A 105 7.18 28.88 -2.02
CA ILE A 105 7.60 29.90 -1.06
C ILE A 105 8.78 30.66 -1.67
N LYS A 106 8.68 31.99 -1.77
CA LYS A 106 9.70 32.87 -2.35
C LYS A 106 10.17 33.92 -1.34
N GLY A 107 11.43 34.34 -1.45
CA GLY A 107 11.94 35.48 -0.67
C GLY A 107 12.08 35.19 0.82
N LYS A 108 12.27 33.91 1.21
CA LYS A 108 12.38 33.49 2.61
C LYS A 108 13.66 32.70 2.80
N VAL A 109 14.40 33.01 3.86
CA VAL A 109 15.44 32.11 4.39
C VAL A 109 14.75 31.00 5.15
N VAL A 110 14.96 29.75 4.74
CA VAL A 110 14.25 28.57 5.25
C VAL A 110 15.23 27.62 5.94
N LEU A 111 14.84 27.14 7.12
CA LEU A 111 15.48 25.99 7.77
C LEU A 111 14.65 24.73 7.51
N GLY A 112 15.19 23.80 6.74
CA GLY A 112 14.69 22.43 6.63
C GLY A 112 15.05 21.64 7.88
N PHE A 113 14.05 21.05 8.52
CA PHE A 113 14.15 20.25 9.73
C PHE A 113 13.66 18.84 9.40
N ASP A 114 14.58 17.87 9.37
CA ASP A 114 14.30 16.45 9.21
C ASP A 114 14.33 15.74 10.58
N PRO A 115 13.17 15.43 11.18
CA PRO A 115 13.11 14.85 12.52
C PRO A 115 13.67 13.43 12.56
N ALA A 116 14.52 13.13 13.54
CA ALA A 116 14.84 11.74 13.88
C ALA A 116 15.24 11.57 15.35
N TYR A 117 14.93 10.40 15.90
CA TYR A 117 15.25 10.05 17.28
C TYR A 117 16.70 9.61 17.44
N ARG A 118 17.05 8.44 16.89
CA ARG A 118 18.36 7.79 17.12
C ARG A 118 19.51 8.49 16.40
N THR A 119 19.28 8.99 15.19
CA THR A 119 20.32 9.60 14.35
C THR A 119 20.43 11.11 14.51
N GLY A 120 19.57 11.73 15.35
CA GLY A 120 19.47 13.18 15.53
C GLY A 120 18.66 13.85 14.42
N CYS A 121 18.07 15.00 14.72
CA CYS A 121 17.35 15.81 13.76
C CYS A 121 18.36 16.55 12.87
N LYS A 122 18.22 16.42 11.55
CA LYS A 122 19.12 17.09 10.59
C LYS A 122 18.52 18.42 10.21
N LEU A 123 19.35 19.43 10.22
CA LEU A 123 18.99 20.80 9.91
C LEU A 123 19.74 21.23 8.66
N ALA A 124 19.08 21.92 7.75
CA ALA A 124 19.69 22.55 6.59
C ALA A 124 19.10 23.96 6.41
N VAL A 125 19.96 24.97 6.27
CA VAL A 125 19.53 26.35 6.01
C VAL A 125 19.77 26.68 4.55
N VAL A 126 18.75 27.22 3.89
CA VAL A 126 18.83 27.76 2.53
C VAL A 126 18.40 29.22 2.52
N ASP A 127 19.05 30.03 1.68
CA ASP A 127 18.66 31.43 1.50
C ASP A 127 17.39 31.58 0.65
N GLU A 128 16.98 32.83 0.43
CA GLU A 128 15.82 33.20 -0.37
C GLU A 128 15.85 32.74 -1.84
N ASN A 129 17.03 32.41 -2.37
CA ASN A 129 17.26 31.91 -3.72
C ASN A 129 17.45 30.38 -3.75
N GLY A 130 17.35 29.71 -2.59
CA GLY A 130 17.57 28.27 -2.45
C GLY A 130 19.04 27.87 -2.35
N LYS A 131 19.97 28.82 -2.17
CA LYS A 131 21.39 28.52 -1.96
C LYS A 131 21.58 27.91 -0.58
N PHE A 132 22.28 26.78 -0.52
CA PHE A 132 22.68 26.17 0.73
C PHE A 132 23.62 27.07 1.54
N LEU A 133 23.28 27.32 2.81
CA LEU A 133 24.06 28.14 3.73
C LEU A 133 24.77 27.31 4.80
N ALA A 134 24.05 26.37 5.42
CA ALA A 134 24.58 25.58 6.53
C ALA A 134 23.82 24.27 6.75
N LYS A 135 24.48 23.33 7.42
CA LYS A 135 23.86 22.13 7.98
C LYS A 135 24.28 21.92 9.43
N ALA A 136 23.40 21.32 10.21
CA ALA A 136 23.68 20.91 11.58
C ALA A 136 22.93 19.62 11.91
N VAL A 137 23.33 18.93 12.98
CA VAL A 137 22.57 17.80 13.53
C VAL A 137 22.42 18.05 15.03
N ILE A 138 21.18 18.20 15.46
CA ILE A 138 20.84 18.36 16.88
C ILE A 138 20.23 17.08 17.42
N TYR A 139 20.33 16.86 18.72
CA TYR A 139 19.83 15.64 19.36
C TYR A 139 18.81 15.97 20.45
N PRO A 140 17.58 16.40 20.11
CA PRO A 140 16.59 16.81 21.10
C PRO A 140 15.88 15.64 21.78
N HIS A 141 16.04 14.41 21.27
CA HIS A 141 15.27 13.24 21.70
C HIS A 141 16.14 12.10 22.24
N LYS A 142 15.52 11.20 23.02
CA LYS A 142 16.13 9.93 23.42
C LYS A 142 16.40 9.07 22.18
N PRO A 143 17.47 8.25 22.16
CA PRO A 143 18.36 7.86 23.26
C PRO A 143 19.58 8.78 23.48
N ALA A 144 19.61 10.00 22.94
CA ALA A 144 20.76 10.89 23.12
C ALA A 144 21.02 11.23 24.60
N PRO A 145 22.30 11.40 25.01
CA PRO A 145 22.66 11.83 26.36
C PRO A 145 21.94 13.12 26.76
N GLU A 146 21.60 13.25 28.04
CA GLU A 146 20.91 14.44 28.59
C GLU A 146 21.59 15.75 28.17
N LYS A 147 22.92 15.81 28.25
CA LYS A 147 23.71 16.98 27.84
C LYS A 147 23.40 17.42 26.39
N LYS A 148 23.39 16.48 25.44
CA LYS A 148 23.09 16.79 24.02
C LYS A 148 21.64 17.24 23.81
N ARG A 149 20.71 16.73 24.61
CA ARG A 149 19.30 17.15 24.57
C ARG A 149 19.12 18.57 25.09
N GLN A 150 19.86 18.95 26.12
CA GLN A 150 19.89 20.31 26.65
C GLN A 150 20.57 21.29 25.68
N GLU A 151 21.61 20.85 24.96
CA GLU A 151 22.33 21.66 23.96
C GLU A 151 21.52 21.88 22.66
N ALA A 152 20.58 20.98 22.32
CA ALA A 152 19.86 21.00 21.05
C ALA A 152 19.04 22.30 20.81
N ALA A 153 18.37 22.83 21.84
CA ALA A 153 17.57 24.05 21.69
C ALA A 153 18.45 25.31 21.53
N PRO A 154 19.48 25.54 22.38
CA PRO A 154 20.45 26.61 22.15
C PRO A 154 21.14 26.56 20.78
N GLU A 155 21.55 25.37 20.32
CA GLU A 155 22.16 25.20 19.00
C GLU A 155 21.20 25.57 17.86
N LEU A 156 19.92 25.18 17.97
CA LEU A 156 18.89 25.58 17.00
C LEU A 156 18.69 27.09 16.99
N ILE A 157 18.52 27.72 18.16
CA ILE A 157 18.32 29.17 18.28
C ILE A 157 19.50 29.93 17.66
N ALA A 158 20.74 29.53 17.99
CA ALA A 158 21.93 30.14 17.42
C ALA A 158 21.98 30.03 15.89
N LEU A 159 21.50 28.93 15.32
CA LEU A 159 21.41 28.73 13.87
C LEU A 159 20.34 29.63 13.23
N LEU A 160 19.18 29.76 13.87
CA LEU A 160 18.09 30.62 13.42
C LEU A 160 18.52 32.10 13.41
N GLU A 161 19.14 32.57 14.50
CA GLU A 161 19.62 33.95 14.64
C GLU A 161 20.77 34.26 13.68
N LYS A 162 21.75 33.34 13.55
CA LYS A 162 22.92 33.56 12.67
C LYS A 162 22.53 33.78 11.21
N TYR A 163 21.56 33.03 10.70
CA TYR A 163 21.15 33.10 9.29
C TYR A 163 19.86 33.89 9.06
N GLN A 164 19.28 34.50 10.11
CA GLN A 164 18.03 35.26 10.05
C GLN A 164 16.91 34.43 9.39
N VAL A 165 16.75 33.19 9.86
CA VAL A 165 15.75 32.26 9.34
C VAL A 165 14.36 32.82 9.59
N THR A 166 13.53 32.84 8.54
CA THR A 166 12.16 33.39 8.59
C THR A 166 11.08 32.31 8.53
N MET A 167 11.46 31.08 8.22
CA MET A 167 10.55 29.94 8.08
C MET A 167 11.25 28.62 8.40
N ILE A 168 10.53 27.71 9.04
CA ILE A 168 11.00 26.35 9.34
C ILE A 168 10.09 25.36 8.59
N ALA A 169 10.68 24.54 7.72
CA ALA A 169 10.00 23.45 7.03
C ALA A 169 10.30 22.14 7.76
N ILE A 170 9.30 21.51 8.37
CA ILE A 170 9.46 20.29 9.17
C ILE A 170 8.98 19.09 8.35
N GLY A 171 9.82 18.07 8.24
CA GLY A 171 9.46 16.79 7.63
C GLY A 171 8.33 16.09 8.40
N ASN A 172 7.38 15.52 7.66
CA ASN A 172 6.27 14.72 8.18
C ASN A 172 6.65 13.24 8.25
#